data_AF-A0A8J2NAD6-F1
#
_entry.id   AF-A0A8J2NAD6-F1
#
_cell.length_a   1.000
_cell.length_b   1.000
_cell.length_c   1.000
_cell.angle_alpha   90.00
_cell.angle_beta   90.00
_cell.angle_gamma   90.00
#
_symmetry.space_group_name_H-M   'P 1'
#
loop_
_entity.id
_entity.type
_entity.pdbx_description
1 polymer ?
#
loop_
_entity_poly.entity_id
_entity_poly.type
_entity_poly.pdbx_seq_one_letter_code
_entity_poly.pdbx_strand_id
1 'polypeptide(L)'
;MSEQRRTVDPAAAPSAEALFQQQDDVLAQKIRWTLRKLLEMKQRGDRVLAMVRDDYSASSVQTACAAGGINSYKLIETTTTREKEQAVMAFKDPTCNMDVLVVTFETSKGLRANHACRNGILLQYPLDFAKYAEATSILTYPTQVDKPVWEVALVNETLDVVEEAALARSGAASFIQNQQVHPILNDQHKVIHAFYLASLCMGKDHSHLPKCRTHWSYMESAEIEREGRFYFAIGHYLDHVPEDAHKITGETISQIAKSWVPGTPLTYRHVNGMLPPHANGVVLFNYVMGGYVPGML
;
A
#
# COMPACT_ATOMS: atom_id res chain seq x y z
N MET A 1 10.87 35.81 -0.04
CA MET A 1 10.52 35.55 1.38
C MET A 1 11.29 34.30 1.80
N SER A 2 12.11 34.42 2.83
CA SER A 2 13.01 33.34 3.29
C SER A 2 12.20 32.10 3.67
N GLU A 3 12.47 30.97 3.00
CA GLU A 3 11.96 29.65 3.39
C GLU A 3 12.54 29.30 4.77
N GLN A 4 11.78 29.58 5.83
CA GLN A 4 12.09 29.04 7.16
C GLN A 4 11.92 27.52 7.09
N ARG A 5 13.06 26.84 6.92
CA ARG A 5 13.19 25.40 7.17
C ARG A 5 12.71 25.14 8.59
N ARG A 6 11.53 24.54 8.75
CA ARG A 6 11.15 23.94 10.03
C ARG A 6 11.92 22.64 10.14
N THR A 7 12.97 22.62 10.95
CA THR A 7 13.64 21.41 11.39
C THR A 7 12.86 20.82 12.56
N VAL A 8 12.50 19.53 12.51
CA VAL A 8 12.05 18.82 13.72
C VAL A 8 13.22 18.80 14.68
N ASP A 9 13.01 19.31 15.89
CA ASP A 9 13.88 18.99 17.02
C ASP A 9 13.68 17.50 17.33
N PRO A 10 14.70 16.64 17.13
CA PRO A 10 14.59 15.22 17.45
C PRO A 10 14.21 14.96 18.92
N ALA A 11 14.47 15.91 19.82
CA ALA A 11 14.08 15.84 21.22
C ALA A 11 12.58 16.14 21.47
N ALA A 12 11.89 16.75 20.51
CA ALA A 12 10.45 17.05 20.58
C ALA A 12 9.58 16.01 19.85
N ALA A 13 10.20 15.07 19.14
CA ALA A 13 9.49 13.98 18.47
C ALA A 13 8.92 12.98 19.49
N PRO A 14 7.63 12.64 19.44
CA PRO A 14 7.05 11.67 20.35
C PRO A 14 7.67 10.28 20.17
N SER A 15 7.86 9.56 21.28
CA SER A 15 8.38 8.19 21.28
C SER A 15 7.45 7.25 20.49
N ALA A 16 8.05 6.36 19.70
CA ALA A 16 7.30 5.31 19.01
C ALA A 16 6.62 4.33 19.98
N GLU A 17 7.01 4.30 21.27
CA GLU A 17 6.37 3.50 22.33
C GLU A 17 4.87 3.78 22.45
N ALA A 18 4.43 5.01 22.19
CA ALA A 18 3.01 5.37 22.21
C ALA A 18 2.18 4.60 21.17
N LEU A 19 2.79 4.23 20.03
CA LEU A 19 2.12 3.47 18.97
C LEU A 19 1.94 1.98 19.34
N PHE A 20 2.80 1.44 20.20
CA PHE A 20 2.73 0.04 20.63
C PHE A 20 1.68 -0.20 21.72
N GLN A 21 1.40 0.80 22.55
CA GLN A 21 0.44 0.69 23.66
C GLN A 21 -1.02 0.53 23.21
N GLN A 22 -1.32 0.70 21.92
CA GLN A 22 -2.68 0.69 21.36
C GLN A 22 -2.99 -0.57 20.53
N GLN A 23 -2.06 -1.54 20.41
CA GLN A 23 -2.18 -2.62 19.42
C GLN A 23 -3.45 -3.47 19.54
N ASP A 24 -3.87 -3.84 20.75
CA ASP A 24 -5.07 -4.64 20.95
C ASP A 24 -6.35 -3.87 20.58
N ASP A 25 -6.41 -2.59 20.94
CA ASP A 25 -7.50 -1.69 20.56
C ASP A 25 -7.56 -1.49 19.04
N VAL A 26 -6.41 -1.42 18.39
CA VAL A 26 -6.30 -1.30 16.92
C VAL A 26 -6.78 -2.57 16.23
N LEU A 27 -6.39 -3.76 16.69
CA LEU A 27 -6.88 -5.01 16.12
C LEU A 27 -8.40 -5.14 16.27
N ALA A 28 -8.94 -4.79 17.44
CA ALA A 28 -10.39 -4.79 17.66
C ALA A 28 -11.13 -3.81 16.72
N GLN A 29 -10.56 -2.62 16.47
CA GLN A 29 -11.09 -1.67 15.48
C GLN A 29 -11.08 -2.25 14.07
N LYS A 30 -9.97 -2.88 13.66
CA LYS A 30 -9.84 -3.54 12.35
C LYS A 30 -10.84 -4.67 12.16
N ILE A 31 -11.05 -5.51 13.18
CA ILE A 31 -12.04 -6.59 13.12
C ILE A 31 -13.45 -6.02 12.95
N ARG A 32 -13.81 -4.96 13.68
CA ARG A 32 -15.12 -4.30 13.51
C ARG A 32 -15.30 -3.71 12.12
N TRP A 33 -14.25 -3.09 11.58
CA TRP A 33 -14.27 -2.57 10.21
C TRP A 33 -14.43 -3.70 9.18
N THR A 34 -13.65 -4.78 9.32
CA THR A 34 -13.71 -5.96 8.45
C THR A 34 -15.11 -6.57 8.48
N LEU A 35 -15.70 -6.77 9.66
CA LEU A 35 -17.05 -7.31 9.79
C LEU A 35 -18.08 -6.44 9.04
N ARG A 36 -18.00 -5.12 9.18
CA ARG A 36 -18.90 -4.19 8.46
C ARG A 36 -18.79 -4.36 6.95
N LYS A 37 -17.56 -4.42 6.42
CA LYS A 37 -17.30 -4.61 4.99
C LYS A 37 -17.79 -5.95 4.48
N LEU A 38 -17.59 -7.02 5.25
CA LEU A 38 -18.09 -8.34 4.91
C LEU A 38 -19.63 -8.38 4.88
N LEU A 39 -20.31 -7.68 5.79
CA LEU A 39 -21.77 -7.54 5.77
C LEU A 39 -22.26 -6.79 4.52
N GLU A 40 -21.61 -5.68 4.15
CA GLU A 40 -21.91 -4.93 2.93
C GLU A 40 -21.73 -5.81 1.67
N MET A 41 -20.63 -6.55 1.60
CA MET A 41 -20.32 -7.47 0.49
C MET A 41 -21.33 -8.63 0.42
N LYS A 42 -21.69 -9.22 1.56
CA LYS A 42 -22.71 -10.27 1.65
C LYS A 42 -24.07 -9.80 1.13
N GLN A 43 -24.48 -8.57 1.45
CA GLN A 43 -25.73 -8.00 0.93
C GLN A 43 -25.76 -7.89 -0.59
N ARG A 44 -24.59 -7.73 -1.23
CA ARG A 44 -24.44 -7.73 -2.69
C ARG A 44 -24.31 -9.14 -3.29
N GLY A 45 -24.24 -10.18 -2.45
CA GLY A 45 -23.97 -11.56 -2.88
C GLY A 45 -22.49 -11.82 -3.21
N ASP A 46 -21.58 -10.93 -2.78
CA ASP A 46 -20.17 -11.08 -3.04
C ASP A 46 -19.52 -12.07 -2.06
N ARG A 47 -18.65 -12.94 -2.59
CA ARG A 47 -17.68 -13.70 -1.79
C ARG A 47 -16.42 -12.89 -1.55
N VAL A 48 -15.72 -13.18 -0.46
CA VAL A 48 -14.53 -12.43 -0.04
C VAL A 48 -13.39 -13.35 0.41
N LEU A 49 -12.17 -13.06 -0.04
CA LEU A 49 -10.95 -13.63 0.52
C LEU A 49 -10.37 -12.66 1.57
N ALA A 50 -10.33 -13.05 2.83
CA ALA A 50 -9.77 -12.23 3.91
C ALA A 50 -8.38 -12.73 4.30
N MET A 51 -7.35 -11.90 4.12
CA MET A 51 -5.98 -12.20 4.52
C MET A 51 -5.67 -11.61 5.89
N VAL A 52 -5.01 -12.40 6.74
CA VAL A 52 -4.61 -12.02 8.09
C VAL A 52 -3.17 -12.44 8.38
N ARG A 53 -2.54 -11.84 9.40
CA ARG A 53 -1.13 -12.13 9.73
C ARG A 53 -0.93 -13.50 10.37
N ASP A 54 -1.81 -13.87 11.29
CA ASP A 54 -1.62 -15.01 12.19
C ASP A 54 -2.94 -15.71 12.55
N ASP A 55 -2.83 -16.88 13.19
CA ASP A 55 -3.93 -17.74 13.58
C ASP A 55 -4.86 -17.10 14.63
N TYR A 56 -4.33 -16.21 15.47
CA TYR A 56 -5.12 -15.47 16.46
C TYR A 56 -6.05 -14.48 15.77
N SER A 57 -5.52 -13.71 14.82
CA SER A 57 -6.27 -12.78 13.98
C SER A 57 -7.31 -13.53 13.14
N ALA A 58 -6.93 -14.68 12.56
CA ALA A 58 -7.85 -15.54 11.80
C ALA A 58 -9.03 -16.01 12.65
N SER A 59 -8.76 -16.46 13.87
CA SER A 59 -9.77 -16.91 14.81
C SER A 59 -10.68 -15.77 15.27
N SER A 60 -10.11 -14.59 15.52
CA SER A 60 -10.87 -13.41 15.93
C SER A 60 -11.83 -12.92 14.82
N VAL A 61 -11.37 -12.90 13.57
CA VAL A 61 -12.22 -12.62 12.41
C VAL A 61 -13.32 -13.68 12.26
N GLN A 62 -13.00 -14.97 12.40
CA GLN A 62 -13.98 -16.05 12.31
C GLN A 62 -15.07 -15.94 13.39
N THR A 63 -14.69 -15.65 14.63
CA THR A 63 -15.63 -15.45 15.74
C THR A 63 -16.54 -14.25 15.47
N ALA A 64 -15.99 -13.13 14.97
CA ALA A 64 -16.78 -11.96 14.59
C ALA A 64 -17.74 -12.25 13.43
N CYS A 65 -17.30 -13.00 12.41
CA CYS A 65 -18.15 -13.47 11.32
C CYS A 65 -19.32 -14.31 11.83
N ALA A 66 -19.07 -15.29 12.71
CA ALA A 66 -20.11 -16.13 13.28
C ALA A 66 -21.16 -15.31 14.06
N ALA A 67 -20.71 -14.36 14.88
CA ALA A 67 -21.59 -13.45 15.62
C ALA A 67 -22.40 -12.53 14.69
N GLY A 68 -21.84 -12.16 13.53
CA GLY A 68 -22.49 -11.36 12.49
C GLY A 68 -23.32 -12.16 11.48
N GLY A 69 -23.48 -13.48 11.66
CA GLY A 69 -24.21 -14.33 10.71
C GLY A 69 -23.54 -14.48 9.34
N ILE A 70 -22.21 -14.37 9.27
CA ILE A 70 -21.39 -14.55 8.07
C ILE A 70 -20.80 -15.96 8.08
N ASN A 71 -21.04 -16.71 7.00
CA ASN A 71 -20.52 -18.05 6.82
C ASN A 71 -19.04 -17.96 6.42
N SER A 72 -18.15 -18.17 7.37
CA SER A 72 -16.71 -18.10 7.15
C SER A 72 -16.02 -19.43 7.38
N TYR A 73 -15.03 -19.76 6.55
CA TYR A 73 -14.08 -20.85 6.78
C TYR A 73 -12.67 -20.27 6.95
N LYS A 74 -11.88 -20.79 7.87
CA LYS A 74 -10.49 -20.34 8.07
C LYS A 74 -9.47 -21.40 7.65
N LEU A 75 -8.40 -20.95 7.03
CA LEU A 75 -7.19 -21.71 6.73
C LEU A 75 -6.05 -21.12 7.54
N ILE A 76 -5.49 -21.95 8.42
CA ILE A 76 -4.41 -21.60 9.36
C ILE A 76 -3.20 -22.49 9.12
N GLU A 77 -2.08 -22.21 9.81
CA GLU A 77 -0.80 -22.88 9.53
C GLU A 77 -0.87 -24.41 9.69
N THR A 78 -1.69 -24.89 10.62
CA THR A 78 -1.90 -26.32 10.89
C THR A 78 -2.83 -27.01 9.88
N THR A 79 -3.45 -26.28 8.96
CA THR A 79 -4.35 -26.84 7.94
C THR A 79 -3.55 -27.63 6.90
N THR A 80 -3.95 -28.88 6.67
CA THR A 80 -3.28 -29.78 5.72
C THR A 80 -3.50 -29.35 4.26
N THR A 81 -2.62 -29.77 3.35
CA THR A 81 -2.78 -29.51 1.90
C THR A 81 -4.14 -29.96 1.37
N ARG A 82 -4.60 -31.14 1.80
CA ARG A 82 -5.91 -31.69 1.40
C ARG A 82 -7.07 -30.81 1.86
N GLU A 83 -7.04 -30.34 3.10
CA GLU A 83 -8.08 -29.44 3.62
C GLU A 83 -8.07 -28.09 2.91
N LYS A 84 -6.88 -27.56 2.59
CA LYS A 84 -6.75 -26.33 1.79
C LYS A 84 -7.41 -26.49 0.41
N GLU A 85 -7.10 -27.57 -0.29
CA GLU A 85 -7.69 -27.88 -1.60
C GLU A 85 -9.21 -28.02 -1.52
N GLN A 86 -9.71 -28.76 -0.53
CA GLN A 86 -11.15 -28.93 -0.32
C GLN A 86 -11.87 -27.61 -0.01
N ALA A 87 -11.28 -26.78 0.85
CA ALA A 87 -11.84 -25.48 1.19
C ALA A 87 -11.88 -24.53 -0.02
N VAL A 88 -10.82 -24.49 -0.82
CA VAL A 88 -10.79 -23.68 -2.06
C VAL A 88 -11.78 -24.20 -3.10
N MET A 89 -11.91 -25.51 -3.25
CA MET A 89 -12.93 -26.10 -4.15
C MET A 89 -14.34 -25.72 -3.70
N ALA A 90 -14.65 -25.84 -2.41
CA ALA A 90 -15.93 -25.41 -1.86
C ALA A 90 -16.15 -23.91 -2.06
N PHE A 91 -15.14 -23.09 -1.81
CA PHE A 91 -15.22 -21.64 -1.99
C PHE A 91 -15.42 -21.22 -3.45
N LYS A 92 -14.97 -22.03 -4.42
CA LYS A 92 -15.22 -21.83 -5.86
C LYS A 92 -16.60 -22.31 -6.32
N ASP A 93 -17.21 -23.26 -5.62
CA ASP A 93 -18.50 -23.82 -5.98
C ASP A 93 -19.61 -22.77 -5.84
N PRO A 94 -20.33 -22.37 -6.91
CA PRO A 94 -21.41 -21.38 -6.83
C PRO A 94 -22.55 -21.75 -5.87
N THR A 95 -22.72 -23.04 -5.56
CA THR A 95 -23.76 -23.54 -4.65
C THR A 95 -23.34 -23.50 -3.17
N CYS A 96 -22.04 -23.33 -2.90
CA CYS A 96 -21.54 -23.20 -1.54
C CYS A 96 -22.07 -21.91 -0.89
N ASN A 97 -22.50 -22.00 0.36
CA ASN A 97 -22.99 -20.86 1.14
C ASN A 97 -21.88 -20.09 1.87
N MET A 98 -20.62 -20.34 1.54
CA MET A 98 -19.47 -19.65 2.13
C MET A 98 -19.41 -18.20 1.64
N ASP A 99 -19.49 -17.27 2.57
CA ASP A 99 -19.37 -15.84 2.31
C ASP A 99 -17.89 -15.43 2.28
N VAL A 100 -17.07 -16.01 3.17
CA VAL A 100 -15.68 -15.59 3.41
C VAL A 100 -14.73 -16.76 3.61
N LEU A 101 -13.60 -16.73 2.92
CA LEU A 101 -12.45 -17.58 3.21
C LEU A 101 -11.38 -16.74 3.91
N VAL A 102 -11.07 -17.06 5.17
CA VAL A 102 -10.05 -16.37 5.99
C VAL A 102 -8.74 -17.14 5.90
N VAL A 103 -7.64 -16.50 5.51
CA VAL A 103 -6.38 -17.19 5.22
C VAL A 103 -5.21 -16.42 5.83
N THR A 104 -4.29 -17.10 6.52
CA THR A 104 -3.04 -16.47 6.96
C THR A 104 -2.05 -16.32 5.80
N PHE A 105 -1.18 -15.32 5.81
CA PHE A 105 -0.17 -15.15 4.74
C PHE A 105 0.67 -16.42 4.52
N GLU A 106 1.09 -17.10 5.59
CA GLU A 106 1.85 -18.36 5.50
C GLU A 106 1.04 -19.48 4.85
N THR A 107 -0.24 -19.58 5.18
CA THR A 107 -1.13 -20.61 4.65
C THR A 107 -1.50 -20.38 3.19
N SER A 108 -1.37 -19.13 2.74
CA SER A 108 -1.75 -18.67 1.41
C SER A 108 -0.84 -19.17 0.29
N LYS A 109 0.37 -19.63 0.64
CA LYS A 109 1.38 -20.10 -0.31
C LYS A 109 0.84 -21.20 -1.21
N GLY A 110 0.94 -20.98 -2.52
CA GLY A 110 0.46 -21.91 -3.54
C GLY A 110 -1.06 -22.02 -3.68
N LEU A 111 -1.87 -21.29 -2.90
CA LEU A 111 -3.32 -21.26 -3.09
C LEU A 111 -3.68 -20.59 -4.43
N ARG A 112 -4.78 -21.06 -5.03
CA ARG A 112 -5.35 -20.52 -6.26
C ARG A 112 -6.86 -20.42 -6.09
N ALA A 113 -7.34 -19.24 -5.70
CA ALA A 113 -8.76 -18.95 -5.56
C ALA A 113 -9.29 -18.06 -6.72
N ASN A 114 -8.57 -18.05 -7.85
CA ASN A 114 -9.03 -17.41 -9.08
C ASN A 114 -10.45 -17.88 -9.45
N HIS A 115 -11.28 -16.93 -9.90
CA HIS A 115 -12.71 -17.10 -10.18
C HIS A 115 -13.62 -17.39 -8.96
N ALA A 116 -13.08 -17.57 -7.75
CA ALA A 116 -13.90 -17.79 -6.56
C ALA A 116 -14.56 -16.49 -6.09
N CYS A 117 -13.83 -15.37 -6.18
CA CYS A 117 -14.30 -14.04 -5.85
C CYS A 117 -13.44 -12.97 -6.52
N ARG A 118 -13.93 -11.72 -6.49
CA ARG A 118 -13.18 -10.53 -6.93
C ARG A 118 -12.68 -9.68 -5.75
N ASN A 119 -13.34 -9.79 -4.59
CA ASN A 119 -13.09 -8.93 -3.45
C ASN A 119 -12.13 -9.61 -2.48
N GLY A 120 -11.09 -8.88 -2.09
CA GLY A 120 -10.16 -9.26 -1.05
C GLY A 120 -10.14 -8.23 0.07
N ILE A 121 -9.95 -8.68 1.30
CA ILE A 121 -9.69 -7.83 2.46
C ILE A 121 -8.34 -8.20 3.06
N LEU A 122 -7.50 -7.20 3.34
CA LEU A 122 -6.31 -7.36 4.16
C LEU A 122 -6.60 -6.78 5.55
N LEU A 123 -6.63 -7.62 6.58
CA LEU A 123 -6.76 -7.13 7.96
C LEU A 123 -5.49 -6.39 8.40
N GLN A 124 -4.34 -6.90 7.99
CA GLN A 124 -3.02 -6.37 8.30
C GLN A 124 -2.13 -6.55 7.07
N TYR A 125 -1.07 -5.73 6.95
CA TYR A 125 -0.03 -5.98 5.96
C TYR A 125 0.85 -7.17 6.38
N PRO A 126 1.38 -7.94 5.42
CA PRO A 126 2.48 -8.86 5.70
C PRO A 126 3.77 -8.06 5.96
N LEU A 127 4.78 -8.74 6.48
CA LEU A 127 6.06 -8.10 6.84
C LEU A 127 6.90 -7.69 5.61
N ASP A 128 6.67 -8.31 4.46
CA ASP A 128 7.43 -8.07 3.23
C ASP A 128 6.55 -8.09 1.99
N PHE A 129 7.06 -7.46 0.94
CA PHE A 129 6.31 -7.24 -0.29
C PHE A 129 6.14 -8.50 -1.14
N ALA A 130 7.04 -9.48 -1.03
CA ALA A 130 6.91 -10.74 -1.76
C ALA A 130 5.68 -11.52 -1.27
N LYS A 131 5.49 -11.59 0.05
CA LYS A 131 4.28 -12.17 0.65
C LYS A 131 3.01 -11.40 0.27
N TYR A 132 3.09 -10.07 0.22
CA TYR A 132 1.96 -9.24 -0.25
C TYR A 132 1.58 -9.57 -1.70
N ALA A 133 2.56 -9.59 -2.60
CA ALA A 133 2.35 -9.89 -4.01
C ALA A 133 1.83 -11.32 -4.21
N GLU A 134 2.38 -12.30 -3.49
CA GLU A 134 1.90 -13.69 -3.54
C GLU A 134 0.45 -13.79 -3.07
N ALA A 135 0.13 -13.25 -1.89
CA ALA A 135 -1.22 -13.32 -1.32
C ALA A 135 -2.27 -12.62 -2.19
N THR A 136 -1.94 -11.44 -2.70
CA THR A 136 -2.88 -10.68 -3.55
C THR A 136 -3.05 -11.29 -4.94
N SER A 137 -2.06 -12.05 -5.43
CA SER A 137 -2.14 -12.78 -6.70
C SER A 137 -3.07 -13.99 -6.68
N ILE A 138 -3.52 -14.47 -5.50
CA ILE A 138 -4.38 -15.65 -5.35
C ILE A 138 -5.69 -15.52 -6.13
N LEU A 139 -6.19 -14.28 -6.27
CA LEU A 139 -7.41 -13.95 -7.00
C LEU A 139 -7.17 -13.62 -8.49
N THR A 140 -5.92 -13.46 -8.90
CA THR A 140 -5.54 -12.98 -10.24
C THR A 140 -5.32 -14.13 -11.22
N TYR A 141 -5.72 -13.96 -12.48
CA TYR A 141 -5.39 -14.88 -13.57
C TYR A 141 -5.13 -14.13 -14.91
N PRO A 142 -4.36 -14.70 -15.86
CA PRO A 142 -3.82 -13.95 -17.00
C PRO A 142 -4.84 -13.28 -17.93
N THR A 143 -6.04 -13.85 -18.07
CA THR A 143 -7.09 -13.37 -18.99
C THR A 143 -8.17 -12.55 -18.28
N GLN A 144 -7.92 -12.13 -17.04
CA GLN A 144 -8.90 -11.40 -16.23
C GLN A 144 -9.08 -9.97 -16.74
N VAL A 145 -10.31 -9.64 -17.15
CA VAL A 145 -10.70 -8.27 -17.56
C VAL A 145 -10.84 -7.37 -16.33
N ASP A 146 -11.61 -7.82 -15.34
CA ASP A 146 -11.84 -7.07 -14.10
C ASP A 146 -10.86 -7.49 -13.01
N LYS A 147 -9.89 -6.62 -12.71
CA LYS A 147 -8.90 -6.89 -11.65
C LYS A 147 -9.56 -7.11 -10.28
N PRO A 148 -8.97 -7.97 -9.43
CA PRO A 148 -9.38 -8.09 -8.03
C PRO A 148 -9.31 -6.74 -7.32
N VAL A 149 -10.23 -6.50 -6.38
CA VAL A 149 -10.26 -5.30 -5.55
C VAL A 149 -9.86 -5.71 -4.15
N TRP A 150 -8.80 -5.10 -3.62
CA TRP A 150 -8.29 -5.34 -2.28
C TRP A 150 -8.55 -4.11 -1.41
N GLU A 151 -9.33 -4.27 -0.34
CA GLU A 151 -9.50 -3.25 0.70
C GLU A 151 -8.64 -3.61 1.91
N VAL A 152 -8.08 -2.60 2.59
CA VAL A 152 -7.18 -2.80 3.74
C VAL A 152 -7.77 -2.14 4.98
N ALA A 153 -7.79 -2.89 6.09
CA ALA A 153 -8.16 -2.34 7.39
C ALA A 153 -7.01 -1.50 7.94
N LEU A 154 -7.14 -0.17 7.82
CA LEU A 154 -6.18 0.80 8.32
C LEU A 154 -6.82 1.64 9.43
N VAL A 155 -6.06 1.83 10.51
CA VAL A 155 -6.40 2.75 11.60
C VAL A 155 -5.38 3.88 11.57
N ASN A 156 -5.85 5.09 11.29
CA ASN A 156 -5.00 6.27 11.25
C ASN A 156 -4.39 6.55 12.63
N GLU A 157 -3.23 7.21 12.64
CA GLU A 157 -2.45 7.58 13.82
C GLU A 157 -1.92 6.38 14.62
N THR A 158 -1.72 5.24 13.95
CA THR A 158 -1.22 3.99 14.55
C THR A 158 -0.01 3.44 13.79
N LEU A 159 0.50 2.27 14.22
CA LEU A 159 1.59 1.56 13.52
C LEU A 159 1.26 1.21 12.06
N ASP A 160 -0.01 1.22 11.66
CA ASP A 160 -0.43 0.87 10.31
C ASP A 160 0.25 1.71 9.23
N VAL A 161 0.42 3.02 9.47
CA VAL A 161 1.10 3.89 8.49
C VAL A 161 2.57 3.54 8.35
N VAL A 162 3.21 3.13 9.45
CA VAL A 162 4.61 2.71 9.49
C VAL A 162 4.78 1.35 8.80
N GLU A 163 3.87 0.40 9.06
CA GLU A 163 3.85 -0.90 8.40
C GLU A 163 3.61 -0.76 6.88
N GLU A 164 2.67 0.09 6.47
CA GLU A 164 2.40 0.38 5.05
C GLU A 164 3.63 0.97 4.36
N ALA A 165 4.28 1.94 4.99
CA ALA A 165 5.51 2.55 4.45
C ALA A 165 6.67 1.53 4.38
N ALA A 166 6.83 0.68 5.40
CA ALA A 166 7.84 -0.37 5.40
C ALA A 166 7.60 -1.40 4.28
N LEU A 167 6.35 -1.79 4.05
CA LEU A 167 5.97 -2.68 2.96
C LEU A 167 6.30 -2.07 1.60
N ALA A 168 5.94 -0.80 1.37
CA ALA A 168 6.24 -0.10 0.13
C ALA A 168 7.76 0.02 -0.10
N ARG A 169 8.54 0.28 0.96
CA ARG A 169 10.02 0.30 0.90
C ARG A 169 10.59 -1.05 0.51
N SER A 170 10.08 -2.13 1.10
CA SER A 170 10.46 -3.50 0.74
C SER A 170 10.15 -3.80 -0.73
N GLY A 171 8.99 -3.38 -1.23
CA GLY A 171 8.62 -3.52 -2.64
C GLY A 171 9.55 -2.75 -3.57
N ALA A 172 9.82 -1.49 -3.28
CA ALA A 172 10.75 -0.67 -4.07
C ALA A 172 12.14 -1.30 -4.13
N ALA A 173 12.66 -1.81 -3.00
CA ALA A 173 13.93 -2.53 -2.97
C ALA A 173 13.91 -3.79 -3.86
N SER A 174 12.82 -4.56 -3.83
CA SER A 174 12.67 -5.74 -4.68
C SER A 174 12.66 -5.40 -6.18
N PHE A 175 11.97 -4.34 -6.61
CA PHE A 175 11.95 -3.92 -8.02
C PHE A 175 13.35 -3.51 -8.52
N ILE A 176 14.12 -2.82 -7.67
CA ILE A 176 15.50 -2.44 -8.00
C ILE A 176 16.40 -3.67 -8.09
N GLN A 177 16.35 -4.55 -7.08
CA GLN A 177 17.18 -5.77 -7.03
C GLN A 177 16.91 -6.70 -8.21
N ASN A 178 15.66 -6.81 -8.64
CA ASN A 178 15.23 -7.66 -9.76
C ASN A 178 15.38 -6.96 -11.13
N GLN A 179 15.97 -5.77 -11.20
CA GLN A 179 16.16 -4.99 -12.43
C GLN A 179 14.85 -4.72 -13.20
N GLN A 180 13.75 -4.53 -12.47
CA GLN A 180 12.43 -4.26 -13.03
C GLN A 180 12.15 -2.77 -13.20
N VAL A 181 13.09 -1.91 -12.78
CA VAL A 181 13.10 -0.47 -13.04
C VAL A 181 13.76 -0.16 -14.39
N HIS A 182 13.42 0.97 -15.00
CA HIS A 182 14.00 1.35 -16.29
C HIS A 182 15.53 1.47 -16.22
N PRO A 183 16.29 0.83 -17.13
CA PRO A 183 17.75 0.72 -17.01
C PRO A 183 18.48 2.06 -17.25
N ILE A 184 17.86 2.98 -18.00
CA ILE A 184 18.41 4.31 -18.32
C ILE A 184 18.40 5.25 -17.10
N LEU A 185 17.52 4.99 -16.12
CA LEU A 185 17.39 5.82 -14.93
C LEU A 185 18.66 5.74 -14.06
N ASN A 186 19.05 6.88 -13.49
CA ASN A 186 20.08 6.90 -12.46
C ASN A 186 19.52 6.34 -11.13
N ASP A 187 20.37 6.19 -10.11
CA ASP A 187 19.97 5.56 -8.85
C ASP A 187 18.82 6.28 -8.12
N GLN A 188 18.77 7.62 -8.17
CA GLN A 188 17.69 8.39 -7.54
C GLN A 188 16.36 8.22 -8.29
N HIS A 189 16.40 8.29 -9.62
CA HIS A 189 15.20 8.09 -10.45
C HIS A 189 14.71 6.65 -10.39
N LYS A 190 15.61 5.67 -10.25
CA LYS A 190 15.25 4.26 -10.00
C LYS A 190 14.47 4.11 -8.71
N VAL A 191 14.85 4.80 -7.63
CA VAL A 191 14.09 4.79 -6.38
C VAL A 191 12.68 5.35 -6.58
N ILE A 192 12.54 6.50 -7.26
CA ILE A 192 11.22 7.09 -7.53
C ILE A 192 10.35 6.14 -8.37
N HIS A 193 10.91 5.58 -9.44
CA HIS A 193 10.21 4.63 -10.31
C HIS A 193 9.84 3.34 -9.57
N ALA A 194 10.73 2.79 -8.74
CA ALA A 194 10.47 1.60 -7.95
C ALA A 194 9.32 1.79 -6.93
N PHE A 195 9.26 2.94 -6.26
CA PHE A 195 8.14 3.25 -5.38
C PHE A 195 6.83 3.42 -6.16
N TYR A 196 6.86 3.97 -7.38
CA TYR A 196 5.68 4.01 -8.25
C TYR A 196 5.19 2.60 -8.62
N LEU A 197 6.09 1.68 -9.00
CA LEU A 197 5.73 0.29 -9.28
C LEU A 197 5.14 -0.42 -8.04
N ALA A 198 5.73 -0.20 -6.87
CA ALA A 198 5.20 -0.72 -5.60
C ALA A 198 3.78 -0.17 -5.32
N SER A 199 3.56 1.13 -5.51
CA SER A 199 2.23 1.75 -5.35
C SER A 199 1.20 1.16 -6.31
N LEU A 200 1.56 0.90 -7.59
CA LEU A 200 0.66 0.26 -8.56
C LEU A 200 0.23 -1.14 -8.11
N CYS A 201 1.18 -1.96 -7.65
CA CYS A 201 0.89 -3.29 -7.11
C CYS A 201 0.01 -3.22 -5.86
N MET A 202 0.17 -2.17 -5.04
CA MET A 202 -0.64 -1.93 -3.85
C MET A 202 -2.01 -1.31 -4.13
N GLY A 203 -2.33 -1.01 -5.41
CA GLY A 203 -3.57 -0.35 -5.80
C GLY A 203 -3.67 1.10 -5.31
N LYS A 204 -2.53 1.78 -5.12
CA LYS A 204 -2.43 3.15 -4.61
C LYS A 204 -2.20 4.15 -5.73
N ASP A 205 -2.69 5.36 -5.54
CA ASP A 205 -2.57 6.51 -6.43
C ASP A 205 -1.51 7.54 -5.96
N HIS A 206 -0.71 7.15 -4.99
CA HIS A 206 0.35 7.97 -4.40
C HIS A 206 1.55 7.09 -4.00
N SER A 207 2.73 7.70 -3.97
CA SER A 207 3.97 7.08 -3.56
C SER A 207 4.17 7.18 -2.06
N HIS A 208 4.64 6.10 -1.43
CA HIS A 208 5.03 6.07 -0.02
C HIS A 208 6.48 6.53 0.21
N LEU A 209 7.19 6.94 -0.84
CA LEU A 209 8.57 7.43 -0.73
C LEU A 209 8.70 8.57 0.32
N PRO A 210 7.81 9.59 0.36
CA PRO A 210 7.88 10.62 1.39
C PRO A 210 7.67 10.09 2.80
N LYS A 211 6.69 9.19 3.00
CA LYS A 211 6.47 8.53 4.29
C LYS A 211 7.74 7.80 4.75
N CYS A 212 8.46 7.15 3.85
CA CYS A 212 9.67 6.39 4.17
C CYS A 212 10.86 7.22 4.67
N ARG A 213 10.85 8.55 4.52
CA ARG A 213 11.92 9.45 4.98
C ARG A 213 11.49 10.39 6.11
N THR A 214 10.21 10.35 6.48
CA THR A 214 9.61 11.25 7.44
C THR A 214 9.35 10.53 8.78
N HIS A 215 9.40 11.27 9.88
CA HIS A 215 9.07 10.74 11.20
C HIS A 215 7.60 10.30 11.25
N TRP A 216 7.29 9.22 11.98
CA TRP A 216 5.97 8.57 12.00
C TRP A 216 4.82 9.55 12.28
N SER A 217 5.04 10.51 13.18
CA SER A 217 4.03 11.50 13.60
C SER A 217 3.59 12.46 12.49
N TYR A 218 4.28 12.50 11.35
CA TYR A 218 3.94 13.35 10.20
C TYR A 218 3.56 12.55 8.95
N MET A 219 3.65 11.21 8.98
CA MET A 219 3.41 10.36 7.79
C MET A 219 1.98 10.49 7.23
N GLU A 220 1.03 10.95 8.03
CA GLU A 220 -0.37 11.16 7.66
C GLU A 220 -0.75 12.63 7.45
N SER A 221 0.25 13.53 7.45
CA SER A 221 0.01 14.94 7.13
C SER A 221 -0.41 15.10 5.66
N ALA A 222 -1.28 16.09 5.41
CA ALA A 222 -1.77 16.39 4.06
C ALA A 222 -0.62 16.78 3.12
N GLU A 223 0.45 17.37 3.65
CA GLU A 223 1.67 17.71 2.92
C GLU A 223 2.39 16.46 2.42
N ILE A 224 2.56 15.44 3.28
CA ILE A 224 3.18 14.16 2.89
C ILE A 224 2.34 13.40 1.87
N GLU A 225 1.01 13.43 2.00
CA GLU A 225 0.12 12.83 0.99
C GLU A 225 0.27 13.52 -0.37
N ARG A 226 0.24 14.87 -0.40
CA ARG A 226 0.42 15.65 -1.63
C ARG A 226 1.77 15.40 -2.29
N GLU A 227 2.83 15.32 -1.49
CA GLU A 227 4.15 14.98 -1.98
C GLU A 227 4.20 13.55 -2.53
N GLY A 228 3.53 12.60 -1.87
CA GLY A 228 3.38 11.23 -2.36
C GLY A 228 2.72 11.16 -3.73
N ARG A 229 1.65 11.94 -3.94
CA ARG A 229 0.99 12.08 -5.26
C ARG A 229 1.92 12.66 -6.32
N PHE A 230 2.76 13.63 -5.96
CA PHE A 230 3.75 14.19 -6.88
C PHE A 230 4.81 13.18 -7.29
N TYR A 231 5.41 12.45 -6.34
CA TYR A 231 6.40 11.40 -6.68
C TYR A 231 5.77 10.25 -7.47
N PHE A 232 4.51 9.91 -7.22
CA PHE A 232 3.77 8.97 -8.06
C PHE A 232 3.64 9.47 -9.50
N ALA A 233 3.33 10.75 -9.68
CA ALA A 233 3.24 11.36 -11.02
C ALA A 233 4.59 11.43 -11.74
N ILE A 234 5.70 11.68 -11.03
CA ILE A 234 7.05 11.55 -11.60
C ILE A 234 7.31 10.11 -12.02
N GLY A 235 7.04 9.14 -11.14
CA GLY A 235 7.26 7.72 -11.44
C GLY A 235 6.48 7.28 -12.68
N HIS A 236 5.21 7.67 -12.78
CA HIS A 236 4.38 7.44 -13.97
C HIS A 236 4.95 8.11 -15.22
N TYR A 237 5.44 9.35 -15.13
CA TYR A 237 6.07 10.04 -16.25
C TYR A 237 7.33 9.32 -16.74
N LEU A 238 8.22 8.94 -15.82
CA LEU A 238 9.46 8.23 -16.13
C LEU A 238 9.24 6.79 -16.59
N ASP A 239 8.09 6.19 -16.26
CA ASP A 239 7.68 4.89 -16.79
C ASP A 239 7.44 4.93 -18.30
N HIS A 240 7.03 6.09 -18.83
CA HIS A 240 6.72 6.29 -20.25
C HIS A 240 7.81 7.06 -21.01
N VAL A 241 8.54 7.96 -20.34
CA VAL A 241 9.57 8.82 -20.93
C VAL A 241 10.83 8.82 -20.06
N PRO A 242 11.52 7.67 -19.92
CA PRO A 242 12.68 7.55 -19.02
C PRO A 242 13.86 8.44 -19.45
N GLU A 243 13.95 8.82 -20.73
CA GLU A 243 15.02 9.66 -21.26
C GLU A 243 15.01 11.07 -20.66
N ASP A 244 13.85 11.56 -20.21
CA ASP A 244 13.70 12.88 -19.61
C ASP A 244 14.15 12.94 -18.13
N ALA A 245 14.59 11.82 -17.55
CA ALA A 245 15.06 11.76 -16.16
C ALA A 245 16.14 12.81 -15.84
N HIS A 246 17.05 13.07 -16.78
CA HIS A 246 18.12 14.07 -16.63
C HIS A 246 17.61 15.51 -16.42
N LYS A 247 16.34 15.79 -16.72
CA LYS A 247 15.71 17.11 -16.52
C LYS A 247 15.11 17.27 -15.12
N ILE A 248 14.91 16.16 -14.41
CA ILE A 248 14.38 16.14 -13.04
C ILE A 248 15.56 16.04 -12.08
N THR A 249 16.11 17.19 -11.70
CA THR A 249 17.27 17.32 -10.82
C THR A 249 16.86 17.93 -9.48
N GLY A 250 17.76 17.94 -8.49
CA GLY A 250 17.52 18.65 -7.23
C GLY A 250 17.24 20.15 -7.41
N GLU A 251 17.76 20.75 -8.49
CA GLU A 251 17.53 22.17 -8.82
C GLU A 251 16.15 22.41 -9.45
N THR A 252 15.64 21.47 -10.25
CA THR A 252 14.39 21.64 -11.00
C THR A 252 13.17 21.04 -10.31
N ILE A 253 13.34 20.01 -9.49
CA ILE A 253 12.21 19.24 -8.92
C ILE A 253 11.22 20.10 -8.14
N SER A 254 11.71 21.08 -7.38
CA SER A 254 10.85 22.00 -6.62
C SER A 254 10.00 22.90 -7.52
N GLN A 255 10.52 23.30 -8.68
CA GLN A 255 9.77 24.09 -9.67
C GLN A 255 8.75 23.22 -10.39
N ILE A 256 9.13 21.99 -10.76
CA ILE A 256 8.23 20.99 -11.34
C ILE A 256 7.06 20.75 -10.37
N ALA A 257 7.33 20.49 -9.09
CA ALA A 257 6.32 20.29 -8.05
C ALA A 257 5.38 21.49 -7.91
N LYS A 258 5.92 22.71 -7.87
CA LYS A 258 5.14 23.95 -7.76
C LYS A 258 4.27 24.23 -8.98
N SER A 259 4.67 23.78 -10.18
CA SER A 259 3.89 23.96 -11.41
C SER A 259 2.80 22.90 -11.62
N TRP A 260 2.90 21.76 -10.93
CA TRP A 260 2.00 20.61 -11.08
C TRP A 260 0.91 20.58 -10.01
N VAL A 261 -0.30 20.13 -10.39
CA VAL A 261 -1.46 20.03 -9.49
C VAL A 261 -1.90 18.57 -9.34
N PRO A 262 -2.13 18.06 -8.12
CA PRO A 262 -2.64 16.72 -7.89
C PRO A 262 -3.91 16.40 -8.68
N GLY A 263 -3.97 15.18 -9.23
CA GLY A 263 -5.08 14.73 -10.07
C GLY A 263 -4.96 15.09 -11.55
N THR A 264 -3.91 15.83 -11.95
CA THR A 264 -3.62 16.13 -13.36
C THR A 264 -2.40 15.35 -13.84
N PRO A 265 -2.29 15.02 -15.14
CA PRO A 265 -1.08 14.40 -15.68
C PRO A 265 0.15 15.32 -15.55
N LEU A 266 1.27 14.79 -15.05
CA LEU A 266 2.57 15.43 -15.19
C LEU A 266 3.00 15.34 -16.67
N THR A 267 3.41 16.46 -17.26
CA THR A 267 3.70 16.54 -18.70
C THR A 267 5.10 17.07 -18.96
N TYR A 268 5.57 16.89 -20.20
CA TYR A 268 6.82 17.47 -20.69
C TYR A 268 6.95 18.97 -20.40
N ARG A 269 5.86 19.74 -20.48
CA ARG A 269 5.89 21.18 -20.18
C ARG A 269 6.25 21.48 -18.72
N HIS A 270 5.83 20.63 -17.78
CA HIS A 270 6.23 20.75 -16.37
C HIS A 270 7.73 20.48 -16.24
N VAL A 271 8.19 19.34 -16.78
CA VAL A 271 9.58 18.86 -16.67
C VAL A 271 10.58 19.81 -17.33
N ASN A 272 10.19 20.53 -18.39
CA ASN A 272 11.03 21.51 -19.08
C ASN A 272 10.84 22.95 -18.54
N GLY A 273 10.18 23.14 -17.39
CA GLY A 273 10.03 24.44 -16.75
C GLY A 273 9.20 25.46 -17.55
N MET A 274 8.33 24.99 -18.45
CA MET A 274 7.52 25.84 -19.33
C MET A 274 6.21 26.33 -18.68
N LEU A 275 5.90 25.84 -17.47
CA LEU A 275 4.68 26.16 -16.74
C LEU A 275 5.02 26.98 -15.50
N PRO A 276 4.28 28.08 -15.23
CA PRO A 276 4.49 28.85 -14.02
C PRO A 276 4.07 28.06 -12.78
N PRO A 277 4.54 28.44 -11.59
CA PRO A 277 4.00 27.94 -10.33
C PRO A 277 2.48 28.10 -10.27
N HIS A 278 1.80 27.07 -9.77
CA HIS A 278 0.37 27.07 -9.54
C HIS A 278 0.07 27.31 -8.05
N ALA A 279 -1.02 28.01 -7.73
CA ALA A 279 -1.40 28.29 -6.33
C ALA A 279 -1.62 27.02 -5.50
N ASN A 280 -2.15 25.97 -6.15
CA ASN A 280 -2.34 24.63 -5.58
C ASN A 280 -1.20 23.66 -5.93
N GLY A 281 -0.03 24.20 -6.29
CA GLY A 281 1.16 23.40 -6.56
C GLY A 281 1.65 22.64 -5.33
N VAL A 282 2.45 21.60 -5.55
CA VAL A 282 3.03 20.82 -4.45
C VAL A 282 4.29 21.52 -3.92
N VAL A 283 4.37 21.65 -2.60
CA VAL A 283 5.58 22.08 -1.89
C VAL A 283 6.21 20.83 -1.29
N LEU A 284 7.44 20.53 -1.71
CA LEU A 284 8.17 19.36 -1.24
C LEU A 284 8.51 19.51 0.24
N PHE A 285 8.27 18.45 1.00
CA PHE A 285 8.37 18.46 2.45
C PHE A 285 9.80 18.10 2.86
N ASN A 286 10.49 19.02 3.52
CA ASN A 286 11.92 18.89 3.84
C ASN A 286 12.21 18.17 5.18
N TYR A 287 11.21 17.53 5.81
CA TYR A 287 11.43 16.82 7.07
C TYR A 287 11.97 15.43 6.80
N VAL A 288 13.26 15.28 7.03
CA VAL A 288 14.00 14.07 6.77
C VAL A 288 14.64 13.59 8.08
N MET A 289 14.44 12.30 8.41
CA MET A 289 15.09 11.67 9.56
C MET A 289 16.62 11.85 9.46
N GLY A 290 17.30 12.09 10.59
CA GLY A 290 18.75 12.25 10.61
C GLY A 290 19.47 11.11 9.90
N GLY A 291 20.39 11.43 8.98
CA GLY A 291 21.09 10.46 8.12
C GLY A 291 20.50 10.31 6.71
N TYR A 292 19.35 10.91 6.41
CA TYR A 292 18.80 11.02 5.06
C TYR A 292 18.94 12.48 4.56
N VAL A 293 19.23 12.66 3.27
CA VAL A 293 19.39 14.00 2.66
C VAL A 293 17.99 14.62 2.42
N PRO A 294 17.74 15.88 2.83
CA PRO A 294 16.54 16.63 2.44
C PRO A 294 16.45 16.71 0.92
N GLY A 295 15.39 16.15 0.34
CA GLY A 295 15.32 15.96 -1.11
C GLY A 295 16.21 14.81 -1.58
N MET A 296 15.63 13.62 -1.71
CA MET A 296 16.05 12.76 -2.83
C MET A 296 15.00 13.07 -3.90
N LEU A 297 15.09 14.16 -4.67
CA LEU A 297 16.24 14.93 -5.17
C LEU A 297 16.50 16.30 -4.51
#